data_AF-M4BFR8-F1
#
_entry.id   AF-M4BFR8-F1
#
_cell.length_a   1.000
_cell.length_b   1.000
_cell.length_c   1.000
_cell.angle_alpha   90.00
_cell.angle_beta   90.00
_cell.angle_gamma   90.00
#
_symmetry.space_group_name_H-M   'P 1'
#
loop_
_entity.id
_entity.type
_entity.pdbx_description
1 polymer ?
#
loop_
_entity_poly.entity_id
_entity_poly.type
_entity_poly.pdbx_seq_one_letter_code
_entity_poly.pdbx_strand_id
1 'polypeptide(L)'
;MATRLPADVMETEVKRRLGPHVQRRGDGFTEAESMGMLQLVRSHWREGWDVVAQLHNQQFSKHNRSPDSLKKKFSRLYRSNVPLRGAKNYQAIAFAHVVHKEMVEGLTPAPEAAAVASSVHDEPMERSAFHSPQDQERAQEGGGTESENSWTDTTVEAPPVTAASVAPTSVASAVPAAPSCAAVVGASRPRSRTARPSSEWKAGTAAAVFTADAHPLPSDDLLTSVLKVILRSQYQRDLDREEERIRRVEERQRRREEAEQRRQEEEQRRDEERDERRRRSEERAEERDENRRRYEQFMQMMMLLVGKKDTAQHRDTDC
;
A
#
# COMPACT_ATOMS: atom_id res chain seq x y z
N MET A 1 -62.68 16.80 39.96
CA MET A 1 -61.36 16.89 40.62
C MET A 1 -60.48 15.78 40.05
N ALA A 2 -59.59 16.13 39.13
CA ALA A 2 -58.75 15.18 38.41
C ALA A 2 -57.27 15.47 38.73
N THR A 3 -56.62 14.53 39.40
CA THR A 3 -55.19 14.58 39.72
C THR A 3 -54.38 14.01 38.56
N ARG A 4 -53.59 14.90 37.93
CA ARG A 4 -52.50 14.59 36.99
C ARG A 4 -51.40 13.78 37.68
N LEU A 5 -50.98 12.68 37.07
CA LEU A 5 -49.72 12.00 37.37
C LEU A 5 -48.59 12.60 36.50
N PRO A 6 -47.39 12.85 37.05
CA PRO A 6 -46.24 13.29 36.26
C PRO A 6 -45.55 12.10 35.59
N ALA A 7 -45.57 12.08 34.27
CA ALA A 7 -44.76 11.20 33.43
C ALA A 7 -43.48 11.96 33.03
N ASP A 8 -42.42 11.93 33.84
CA ASP A 8 -41.17 12.58 33.45
C ASP A 8 -39.89 12.13 34.19
N VAL A 9 -39.76 10.84 34.54
CA VAL A 9 -38.57 10.35 35.29
C VAL A 9 -37.87 9.14 34.66
N MET A 10 -38.35 8.56 33.57
CA MET A 10 -37.80 7.29 33.05
C MET A 10 -36.98 7.39 31.74
N GLU A 11 -36.63 8.58 31.23
CA GLU A 11 -35.94 8.72 29.92
C GLU A 11 -34.47 9.19 29.96
N THR A 12 -33.86 9.39 31.13
CA THR A 12 -32.48 9.94 31.19
C THR A 12 -31.40 8.94 31.65
N GLU A 13 -31.75 7.69 31.96
CA GLU A 13 -30.84 6.76 32.65
C GLU A 13 -30.25 5.61 31.82
N VAL A 14 -30.45 5.59 30.49
CA VAL A 14 -29.76 4.61 29.60
C VAL A 14 -28.45 5.17 29.02
N LYS A 15 -28.08 6.42 29.34
CA LYS A 15 -26.90 7.12 28.76
C LYS A 15 -25.72 7.24 29.73
N ARG A 16 -25.51 6.29 30.64
CA ARG A 16 -24.38 6.32 31.61
C ARG A 16 -23.69 4.98 31.89
N ARG A 17 -23.67 4.04 30.93
CA ARG A 17 -22.88 2.79 31.04
C ARG A 17 -22.06 2.40 29.81
N LEU A 18 -21.68 3.37 28.98
CA LEU A 18 -20.58 3.18 28.04
C LEU A 18 -19.38 3.91 28.63
N GLY A 19 -18.55 3.18 29.38
CA GLY A 19 -17.20 3.66 29.66
C GLY A 19 -16.53 4.04 28.33
N PRO A 20 -15.61 5.02 28.30
CA PRO A 20 -14.93 5.40 27.07
C PRO A 20 -14.37 4.13 26.45
N HIS A 21 -14.91 3.74 25.30
CA HIS A 21 -14.41 2.60 24.54
C HIS A 21 -13.01 3.01 24.10
N VAL A 22 -12.01 2.66 24.92
CA VAL A 22 -10.62 3.00 24.70
C VAL A 22 -10.22 2.23 23.46
N GLN A 23 -10.29 2.93 22.34
CA GLN A 23 -9.87 2.47 21.02
C GLN A 23 -8.41 2.05 21.16
N ARG A 24 -8.18 0.74 21.31
CA ARG A 24 -6.84 0.21 21.47
C ARG A 24 -6.04 0.60 20.24
N ARG A 25 -4.85 1.17 20.44
CA ARG A 25 -3.90 1.43 19.34
C ARG A 25 -3.71 0.13 18.57
N GLY A 26 -4.24 0.08 17.35
CA GLY A 26 -4.18 -1.12 16.49
C GLY A 26 -5.53 -1.63 15.99
N ASP A 27 -6.66 -1.08 16.45
CA ASP A 27 -7.96 -1.43 15.89
C ASP A 27 -8.13 -0.80 14.50
N GLY A 28 -7.70 -1.56 13.50
CA GLY A 28 -7.74 -1.17 12.09
C GLY A 28 -9.16 -0.99 11.57
N PHE A 29 -9.27 -0.53 10.33
CA PHE A 29 -10.58 -0.53 9.66
C PHE A 29 -10.90 -1.93 9.20
N THR A 30 -12.06 -2.44 9.62
CA THR A 30 -12.61 -3.67 9.03
C THR A 30 -13.00 -3.42 7.57
N GLU A 31 -13.17 -4.48 6.79
CA GLU A 31 -13.61 -4.36 5.39
C GLU A 31 -15.02 -3.79 5.29
N ALA A 32 -15.94 -4.25 6.15
CA ALA A 32 -17.30 -3.73 6.25
C ALA A 32 -17.33 -2.24 6.64
N GLU A 33 -16.51 -1.83 7.62
CA GLU A 33 -16.37 -0.42 8.02
C GLU A 33 -15.79 0.42 6.87
N SER A 34 -14.78 -0.11 6.17
CA SER A 34 -14.20 0.57 5.00
C SER A 34 -15.24 0.76 3.88
N MET A 35 -16.08 -0.24 3.65
CA MET A 35 -17.13 -0.18 2.63
C MET A 35 -18.25 0.78 3.00
N GLY A 36 -18.75 0.71 4.24
CA GLY A 36 -19.77 1.65 4.75
C GLY A 36 -19.28 3.10 4.71
N MET A 37 -18.03 3.34 5.11
CA MET A 37 -17.41 4.67 4.99
C MET A 37 -17.38 5.16 3.53
N LEU A 38 -17.02 4.32 2.57
CA LEU A 38 -16.97 4.72 1.16
C LEU A 38 -18.35 5.07 0.59
N GLN A 39 -19.40 4.36 1.01
CA GLN A 39 -20.78 4.70 0.63
C GLN A 39 -21.18 6.08 1.17
N LEU A 40 -20.87 6.37 2.44
CA LEU A 40 -21.13 7.69 3.04
C LEU A 40 -20.33 8.80 2.36
N VAL A 41 -19.06 8.56 2.01
CA VAL A 41 -18.25 9.53 1.25
C VAL A 41 -18.90 9.78 -0.11
N ARG A 42 -19.34 8.74 -0.81
CA ARG A 42 -19.98 8.89 -2.12
C ARG A 42 -21.21 9.81 -2.08
N SER A 43 -22.06 9.70 -1.06
CA SER A 43 -23.28 10.51 -0.94
C SER A 43 -23.07 11.88 -0.29
N HIS A 44 -22.16 12.01 0.69
CA HIS A 44 -22.04 13.21 1.54
C HIS A 44 -20.70 13.94 1.46
N TRP A 45 -19.79 13.62 0.52
CA TRP A 45 -18.49 14.29 0.44
C TRP A 45 -18.57 15.81 0.25
N ARG A 46 -19.63 16.31 -0.39
CA ARG A 46 -19.86 17.75 -0.61
C ARG A 46 -20.26 18.48 0.66
N GLU A 47 -20.91 17.80 1.59
CA GLU A 47 -21.36 18.35 2.88
C GLU A 47 -20.19 18.49 3.86
N GLY A 48 -19.10 17.74 3.63
CA GLY A 48 -17.86 17.84 4.39
C GLY A 48 -17.56 16.59 5.21
N TRP A 49 -16.30 16.47 5.64
CA TRP A 49 -15.82 15.29 6.37
C TRP A 49 -16.41 15.16 7.77
N ASP A 50 -16.86 16.26 8.38
CA ASP A 50 -17.49 16.24 9.71
C ASP A 50 -18.85 15.52 9.69
N VAL A 51 -19.66 15.77 8.67
CA VAL A 51 -20.96 15.09 8.47
C VAL A 51 -20.74 13.61 8.20
N VAL A 52 -19.78 13.27 7.33
CA VAL A 52 -19.40 11.87 7.05
C VAL A 52 -18.97 11.16 8.35
N ALA A 53 -18.16 11.81 9.19
CA ALA A 53 -17.73 11.24 10.46
C ALA A 53 -18.88 11.06 11.44
N GLN A 54 -19.82 12.01 11.50
CA GLN A 54 -21.01 11.90 12.33
C GLN A 54 -21.88 10.71 11.91
N LEU A 55 -22.20 10.57 10.62
CA LEU A 55 -22.98 9.46 10.08
C LEU A 55 -22.26 8.12 10.26
N HIS A 56 -20.95 8.09 10.04
CA HIS A 56 -20.13 6.89 10.27
C HIS A 56 -20.21 6.43 11.72
N ASN A 57 -20.05 7.34 12.69
CA ASN A 57 -20.08 6.99 14.11
C ASN A 57 -21.48 6.58 14.59
N GLN A 58 -22.55 7.03 13.91
CA GLN A 58 -23.91 6.51 14.13
C GLN A 58 -24.06 5.06 13.66
N GLN A 59 -23.54 4.73 12.47
CA GLN A 59 -23.59 3.38 11.91
C GLN A 59 -22.66 2.41 12.65
N PHE A 60 -21.45 2.85 12.99
CA PHE A 60 -20.40 2.07 13.62
C PHE A 60 -20.10 2.58 15.04
N SER A 61 -21.09 2.50 15.93
CA SER A 61 -21.00 3.01 17.31
C SER A 61 -19.86 2.40 18.14
N LYS A 62 -19.37 1.21 17.75
CA LYS A 62 -18.20 0.56 18.37
C LYS A 62 -16.89 1.27 18.02
N HIS A 63 -16.78 1.91 16.87
CA HIS A 63 -15.55 2.51 16.38
C HIS A 63 -15.75 4.01 16.13
N ASN A 64 -15.51 4.82 17.16
CA ASN A 64 -15.50 6.27 16.99
C ASN A 64 -14.28 6.66 16.14
N ARG A 65 -14.51 7.21 14.94
CA ARG A 65 -13.46 7.70 14.04
C ARG A 65 -13.58 9.21 13.90
N SER A 66 -12.42 9.88 13.89
CA SER A 66 -12.34 11.31 13.59
C SER A 66 -12.43 11.54 12.07
N PRO A 67 -12.88 12.73 11.62
CA PRO A 67 -12.92 13.08 10.19
C PRO A 67 -11.55 12.93 9.52
N ASP A 68 -10.46 13.31 10.20
CA ASP A 68 -9.10 13.13 9.71
C ASP A 68 -8.71 11.66 9.52
N SER A 69 -9.18 10.76 10.41
CA SER A 69 -8.91 9.33 10.32
C SER A 69 -9.61 8.72 9.09
N LEU A 70 -10.89 9.08 8.87
CA LEU A 70 -11.64 8.64 7.70
C LEU A 70 -11.00 9.17 6.41
N LYS A 71 -10.65 10.46 6.37
CA LYS A 71 -9.97 11.08 5.23
C LYS A 71 -8.63 10.41 4.93
N LYS A 72 -7.82 10.10 5.96
CA LYS A 72 -6.55 9.37 5.81
C LYS A 72 -6.77 7.95 5.29
N LYS A 73 -7.77 7.23 5.79
CA LYS A 73 -8.09 5.87 5.34
C LYS A 73 -8.58 5.89 3.88
N PHE A 74 -9.50 6.79 3.52
CA PHE A 74 -9.92 7.01 2.14
C PHE A 74 -8.72 7.31 1.23
N SER A 75 -7.86 8.24 1.67
CA SER A 75 -6.65 8.62 0.92
C SER A 75 -5.71 7.46 0.69
N ARG A 76 -5.58 6.56 1.65
CA ARG A 76 -4.76 5.36 1.53
C ARG A 76 -5.38 4.34 0.57
N LEU A 77 -6.70 4.19 0.56
CA LEU A 77 -7.41 3.25 -0.33
C LEU A 77 -7.30 3.68 -1.79
N TYR A 78 -7.65 4.92 -2.14
CA TYR A 78 -7.62 5.34 -3.56
C TYR A 78 -6.19 5.50 -4.11
N ARG A 79 -5.18 5.70 -3.25
CA ARG A 79 -3.77 5.71 -3.69
C ARG A 79 -3.14 4.33 -3.78
N SER A 80 -3.79 3.32 -3.20
CA SER A 80 -3.29 1.95 -3.29
C SER A 80 -3.55 1.39 -4.69
N ASN A 81 -2.58 0.63 -5.20
CA ASN A 81 -2.73 -0.08 -6.47
C ASN A 81 -3.84 -1.12 -6.32
N VAL A 82 -4.74 -1.19 -7.32
CA VAL A 82 -5.80 -2.19 -7.37
C VAL A 82 -5.15 -3.57 -7.41
N PRO A 83 -5.26 -4.39 -6.35
CA PRO A 83 -4.68 -5.72 -6.35
C PRO A 83 -5.39 -6.62 -7.37
N LEU A 84 -4.78 -7.75 -7.72
CA LEU A 84 -5.47 -8.80 -8.47
C LEU A 84 -6.71 -9.30 -7.70
N ARG A 85 -7.77 -9.65 -8.43
CA ARG A 85 -9.07 -10.08 -7.88
C ARG A 85 -8.84 -11.25 -6.89
N GLY A 86 -9.27 -11.09 -5.64
CA GLY A 86 -9.08 -12.08 -4.56
C GLY A 86 -8.19 -11.64 -3.40
N ALA A 87 -7.49 -10.51 -3.50
CA ALA A 87 -6.75 -9.95 -2.36
C ALA A 87 -7.67 -9.33 -1.30
N LYS A 88 -7.23 -9.34 -0.03
CA LYS A 88 -7.94 -8.67 1.08
C LYS A 88 -8.14 -7.18 0.77
N ASN A 89 -9.37 -6.66 0.94
CA ASN A 89 -9.78 -5.29 0.62
C ASN A 89 -9.87 -4.94 -0.88
N TYR A 90 -9.82 -5.91 -1.80
CA TYR A 90 -9.96 -5.64 -3.24
C TYR A 90 -11.20 -4.79 -3.55
N GLN A 91 -12.36 -5.14 -2.96
CA GLN A 91 -13.61 -4.43 -3.17
C GLN A 91 -13.54 -2.97 -2.67
N ALA A 92 -12.97 -2.76 -1.47
CA ALA A 92 -12.82 -1.42 -0.91
C ALA A 92 -11.87 -0.54 -1.73
N ILE A 93 -10.77 -1.09 -2.25
CA ILE A 93 -9.83 -0.34 -3.08
C ILE A 93 -10.48 0.04 -4.42
N ALA A 94 -11.08 -0.94 -5.12
CA ALA A 94 -11.76 -0.69 -6.39
C ALA A 94 -12.88 0.36 -6.24
N PHE A 95 -13.69 0.26 -5.19
CA PHE A 95 -14.77 1.21 -4.93
C PHE A 95 -14.23 2.60 -4.55
N ALA A 96 -13.13 2.70 -3.81
CA ALA A 96 -12.49 3.98 -3.49
C ALA A 96 -12.00 4.72 -4.75
N HIS A 97 -11.49 4.02 -5.75
CA HIS A 97 -11.12 4.61 -7.05
C HIS A 97 -12.34 5.18 -7.78
N VAL A 98 -13.46 4.45 -7.78
CA VAL A 98 -14.73 4.93 -8.37
C VAL A 98 -15.21 6.19 -7.66
N VAL A 99 -15.28 6.17 -6.33
CA VAL A 99 -15.72 7.32 -5.53
C VAL A 99 -14.79 8.53 -5.75
N HIS A 100 -13.47 8.33 -5.75
CA HIS A 100 -12.52 9.40 -6.02
C HIS A 100 -12.69 9.99 -7.43
N LYS A 101 -12.93 9.15 -8.44
CA LYS A 101 -13.22 9.59 -9.81
C LYS A 101 -14.49 10.45 -9.84
N GLU A 102 -15.58 10.00 -9.23
CA GLU A 102 -16.84 10.76 -9.13
C GLU A 102 -16.65 12.11 -8.39
N MET A 103 -15.85 12.13 -7.32
CA MET A 103 -15.54 13.35 -6.57
C MET A 103 -14.78 14.37 -7.43
N VAL A 104 -13.83 13.92 -8.25
CA VAL A 104 -13.01 14.79 -9.12
C VAL A 104 -13.79 15.26 -10.34
N GLU A 105 -14.53 14.36 -10.98
CA GLU A 105 -15.32 14.67 -12.18
C GLU A 105 -16.59 15.46 -11.85
N GLY A 106 -17.01 15.47 -10.58
CA GLY A 106 -18.20 16.20 -10.12
C GLY A 106 -19.51 15.60 -10.62
N LEU A 107 -19.46 14.50 -11.36
CA LEU A 107 -20.60 13.75 -11.89
C LEU A 107 -21.22 12.92 -10.77
N THR A 108 -22.09 13.54 -9.98
CA THR A 108 -23.09 12.78 -9.24
C THR A 108 -24.05 12.19 -10.27
N PRO A 109 -24.26 10.86 -10.34
CA PRO A 109 -25.40 10.31 -11.06
C PRO A 109 -26.64 10.87 -10.39
N ALA A 110 -27.28 11.86 -11.01
CA ALA A 110 -28.48 12.47 -10.51
C ALA A 110 -29.56 11.38 -10.39
N PRO A 111 -30.14 11.13 -9.20
CA PRO A 111 -31.25 10.19 -9.06
C PRO A 111 -32.57 10.71 -9.66
N GLU A 112 -32.59 11.88 -10.31
CA GLU A 112 -33.81 12.46 -10.91
C GLU A 112 -34.13 11.98 -12.34
N ALA A 113 -33.31 11.15 -12.99
CA ALA A 113 -33.60 10.65 -14.34
C ALA A 113 -34.44 9.35 -14.36
N ALA A 114 -35.08 8.97 -13.25
CA ALA A 114 -35.99 7.81 -13.21
C ALA A 114 -37.46 8.18 -13.52
N ALA A 115 -37.76 9.45 -13.80
CA ALA A 115 -39.07 9.86 -14.29
C ALA A 115 -38.88 10.89 -15.41
N VAL A 116 -39.55 10.66 -16.55
CA VAL A 116 -39.63 11.52 -17.74
C VAL A 116 -38.49 11.35 -18.76
N ALA A 117 -38.62 10.31 -19.60
CA ALA A 117 -38.56 10.38 -21.07
C ALA A 117 -38.41 8.95 -21.65
N SER A 118 -39.48 8.15 -21.63
CA SER A 118 -40.13 7.79 -22.90
C SER A 118 -40.17 8.96 -23.89
N SER A 119 -39.22 9.01 -24.81
CA SER A 119 -39.46 9.59 -26.13
C SER A 119 -38.56 8.90 -27.14
N VAL A 120 -39.23 8.07 -27.94
CA VAL A 120 -38.81 7.46 -29.20
C VAL A 120 -38.01 8.45 -30.05
N HIS A 121 -36.80 8.07 -30.46
CA HIS A 121 -36.33 8.41 -31.81
C HIS A 121 -35.31 7.36 -32.29
N ASP A 122 -35.81 6.52 -33.18
CA ASP A 122 -35.09 5.69 -34.14
C ASP A 122 -34.38 6.60 -35.15
N GLU A 123 -33.11 6.33 -35.49
CA GLU A 123 -32.51 6.55 -36.82
C GLU A 123 -31.06 5.96 -36.84
N PRO A 124 -30.69 5.17 -37.86
CA PRO A 124 -29.36 4.54 -37.98
C PRO A 124 -28.52 5.13 -39.12
N MET A 125 -27.23 5.44 -38.89
CA MET A 125 -26.15 5.45 -39.91
C MET A 125 -24.81 5.81 -39.24
N GLU A 126 -23.85 4.89 -39.18
CA GLU A 126 -22.74 4.67 -40.14
C GLU A 126 -21.42 5.39 -39.77
N ARG A 127 -20.35 4.59 -39.82
CA ARG A 127 -18.93 4.95 -40.05
C ARG A 127 -18.15 5.61 -38.91
N SER A 128 -17.33 4.78 -38.26
CA SER A 128 -15.89 4.82 -38.53
C SER A 128 -15.19 3.59 -38.00
N ALA A 129 -14.73 2.78 -38.96
CA ALA A 129 -13.69 1.80 -38.75
C ALA A 129 -12.40 2.52 -38.37
N PHE A 130 -11.80 2.15 -37.23
CA PHE A 130 -10.40 2.42 -36.96
C PHE A 130 -9.69 1.08 -36.80
N HIS A 131 -9.07 0.64 -37.90
CA HIS A 131 -8.08 -0.42 -37.90
C HIS A 131 -6.89 0.01 -37.04
N SER A 132 -6.40 -0.89 -36.18
CA SER A 132 -5.02 -0.86 -35.72
C SER A 132 -4.29 -2.09 -36.24
N PRO A 133 -3.03 -1.95 -36.70
CA PRO A 133 -2.36 -2.93 -37.52
C PRO A 133 -1.87 -4.09 -36.67
N GLN A 134 -2.20 -5.28 -37.13
CA GLN A 134 -1.66 -6.54 -36.70
C GLN A 134 -0.34 -6.75 -37.43
N ASP A 135 0.78 -6.40 -36.81
CA ASP A 135 2.09 -6.83 -37.30
C ASP A 135 2.39 -8.25 -36.80
N GLN A 136 2.44 -9.10 -37.81
CA GLN A 136 2.78 -10.49 -37.86
C GLN A 136 4.24 -10.58 -38.30
N GLU A 137 5.04 -11.34 -37.57
CA GLU A 137 6.19 -12.17 -37.98
C GLU A 137 7.28 -12.17 -36.89
N ARG A 138 8.08 -13.19 -36.63
CA ARG A 138 8.15 -14.62 -36.97
C ARG A 138 9.54 -15.05 -36.48
N ALA A 139 9.62 -15.87 -35.44
CA ALA A 139 10.79 -16.66 -35.03
C ALA A 139 10.44 -17.25 -33.65
N GLN A 140 10.63 -18.52 -33.32
CA GLN A 140 11.29 -19.63 -33.97
C GLN A 140 10.87 -20.89 -33.20
N GLU A 141 10.83 -22.00 -33.92
CA GLU A 141 10.51 -23.34 -33.43
C GLU A 141 11.42 -23.82 -32.28
N GLY A 142 10.85 -24.71 -31.47
CA GLY A 142 11.53 -25.49 -30.43
C GLY A 142 10.58 -25.67 -29.24
N GLY A 143 9.70 -26.67 -29.16
CA GLY A 143 9.89 -28.07 -29.54
C GLY A 143 10.15 -28.89 -28.28
N GLY A 144 9.07 -29.33 -27.63
CA GLY A 144 9.02 -30.47 -26.70
C GLY A 144 9.77 -30.35 -25.37
N THR A 145 9.03 -30.29 -24.27
CA THR A 145 8.75 -31.51 -23.48
C THR A 145 7.48 -31.32 -22.67
N GLU A 146 6.62 -32.30 -22.82
CA GLU A 146 5.49 -32.68 -21.98
C GLU A 146 5.80 -32.81 -20.48
N SER A 147 4.71 -32.95 -19.71
CA SER A 147 4.64 -33.60 -18.40
C SER A 147 5.04 -32.75 -17.18
N GLU A 148 4.31 -32.71 -16.07
CA GLU A 148 3.14 -33.46 -15.63
C GLU A 148 2.52 -32.73 -14.45
N ASN A 149 1.21 -32.82 -14.37
CA ASN A 149 0.39 -32.37 -13.27
C ASN A 149 0.65 -33.27 -12.06
N SER A 150 1.16 -32.74 -10.95
CA SER A 150 1.07 -33.43 -9.65
C SER A 150 1.09 -32.43 -8.50
N TRP A 151 -0.09 -31.90 -8.20
CA TRP A 151 -0.41 -31.39 -6.86
C TRP A 151 -1.56 -32.25 -6.36
N THR A 152 -1.25 -33.46 -5.90
CA THR A 152 -2.17 -34.22 -5.05
C THR A 152 -1.87 -33.91 -3.59
N ASP A 153 -2.97 -33.77 -2.86
CA ASP A 153 -3.10 -33.68 -1.42
C ASP A 153 -2.09 -34.53 -0.63
N THR A 154 -1.46 -33.90 0.37
CA THR A 154 -1.04 -34.63 1.56
C THR A 154 -1.71 -34.03 2.78
N THR A 155 -2.82 -34.67 3.10
CA THR A 155 -3.57 -34.64 4.35
C THR A 155 -2.61 -34.82 5.54
N VAL A 156 -2.61 -33.84 6.46
CA VAL A 156 -1.92 -33.97 7.75
C VAL A 156 -2.83 -34.77 8.68
N GLU A 157 -2.46 -36.02 8.92
CA GLU A 157 -3.04 -36.91 9.93
C GLU A 157 -2.34 -36.70 11.27
N ALA A 158 -3.12 -36.34 12.30
CA ALA A 158 -2.70 -36.27 13.68
C ALA A 158 -3.10 -37.55 14.42
N PRO A 159 -2.29 -38.04 15.37
CA PRO A 159 -2.80 -38.85 16.46
C PRO A 159 -2.70 -38.15 17.84
N PRO A 160 -3.61 -38.48 18.79
CA PRO A 160 -3.70 -37.87 20.12
C PRO A 160 -3.00 -38.69 21.20
N VAL A 161 -2.41 -38.05 22.21
CA VAL A 161 -2.21 -38.64 23.56
C VAL A 161 -2.05 -37.57 24.65
N THR A 162 -3.07 -37.50 25.50
CA THR A 162 -3.06 -37.43 26.99
C THR A 162 -1.95 -36.72 27.79
N ALA A 163 -2.37 -35.62 28.42
CA ALA A 163 -2.32 -35.29 29.87
C ALA A 163 -1.06 -35.51 30.74
N ALA A 164 -0.47 -34.40 31.21
CA ALA A 164 -0.03 -34.11 32.60
C ALA A 164 0.42 -32.62 32.66
N SER A 165 -0.28 -31.70 33.35
CA SER A 165 -0.28 -31.44 34.79
C SER A 165 1.10 -31.15 35.40
N VAL A 166 1.58 -29.90 35.34
CA VAL A 166 2.18 -29.18 36.49
C VAL A 166 2.23 -27.65 36.24
N ALA A 167 1.83 -26.88 37.25
CA ALA A 167 2.14 -25.47 37.49
C ALA A 167 2.38 -25.33 39.01
N PRO A 168 2.80 -24.17 39.57
CA PRO A 168 3.60 -23.06 39.05
C PRO A 168 4.81 -22.77 39.97
N THR A 169 5.76 -21.91 39.57
CA THR A 169 6.53 -21.14 40.55
C THR A 169 6.91 -19.75 40.01
N SER A 170 6.41 -18.75 40.72
CA SER A 170 6.71 -17.33 40.60
C SER A 170 8.11 -17.02 41.11
N VAL A 171 8.81 -16.09 40.46
CA VAL A 171 9.73 -15.17 41.16
C VAL A 171 9.69 -13.81 40.49
N ALA A 172 9.34 -12.82 41.30
CA ALA A 172 9.41 -11.40 41.01
C ALA A 172 10.88 -10.95 40.95
N SER A 173 11.19 -9.95 40.12
CA SER A 173 12.28 -9.03 40.44
C SER A 173 12.05 -7.65 39.84
N ALA A 174 12.55 -6.68 40.57
CA ALA A 174 12.04 -5.32 40.69
C ALA A 174 12.63 -4.30 39.70
N VAL A 175 11.92 -3.18 39.64
CA VAL A 175 12.22 -1.87 39.04
C VAL A 175 13.49 -1.25 39.68
N PRO A 176 14.28 -0.43 38.95
CA PRO A 176 14.21 1.04 39.11
C PRO A 176 14.18 1.76 37.74
N ALA A 177 13.26 2.70 37.51
CA ALA A 177 13.34 4.15 37.80
C ALA A 177 14.25 4.97 36.85
N ALA A 178 13.63 6.02 36.28
CA ALA A 178 14.03 6.96 35.22
C ALA A 178 15.34 7.77 35.48
N PRO A 179 15.85 8.62 34.54
CA PRO A 179 15.22 9.85 34.01
C PRO A 179 15.31 9.99 32.46
N SER A 180 14.31 10.54 31.75
CA SER A 180 13.99 11.96 31.49
C SER A 180 14.99 12.72 30.59
N CYS A 181 14.41 13.55 29.69
CA CYS A 181 15.02 14.47 28.70
C CYS A 181 15.51 13.78 27.40
N ALA A 182 15.22 14.24 26.17
CA ALA A 182 14.89 15.59 25.72
C ALA A 182 13.96 15.58 24.50
N ALA A 183 13.09 16.58 24.46
CA ALA A 183 12.35 17.01 23.30
C ALA A 183 13.32 17.57 22.24
N VAL A 184 13.21 17.10 20.99
CA VAL A 184 13.71 17.86 19.84
C VAL A 184 12.51 18.53 19.19
N VAL A 185 12.42 19.81 19.51
CA VAL A 185 11.61 20.84 18.86
C VAL A 185 12.31 21.25 17.56
N GLY A 186 11.55 21.47 16.48
CA GLY A 186 11.99 22.19 15.28
C GLY A 186 11.98 21.31 14.02
N ALA A 187 11.37 21.67 12.89
CA ALA A 187 10.95 22.98 12.43
C ALA A 187 9.77 22.86 11.47
N SER A 188 8.61 23.35 11.89
CA SER A 188 7.52 23.73 10.99
C SER A 188 7.99 24.95 10.20
N ARG A 189 8.31 24.78 8.91
CA ARG A 189 8.57 25.89 7.99
C ARG A 189 7.23 26.52 7.58
N PRO A 190 6.90 27.76 7.97
CA PRO A 190 5.84 28.51 7.31
C PRO A 190 6.36 28.96 5.94
N ARG A 191 5.85 28.36 4.86
CA ARG A 191 6.14 28.82 3.50
C ARG A 191 5.22 29.99 3.21
N SER A 192 5.62 31.17 3.66
CA SER A 192 5.02 32.46 3.30
C SER A 192 5.04 32.59 1.78
N ARG A 193 3.86 32.52 1.15
CA ARG A 193 3.68 32.94 -0.24
C ARG A 193 3.85 34.46 -0.26
N THR A 194 5.02 34.94 -0.69
CA THR A 194 5.18 36.32 -1.14
C THR A 194 4.37 36.47 -2.42
N ALA A 195 3.31 37.28 -2.34
CA ALA A 195 2.57 37.76 -3.50
C ALA A 195 3.55 38.49 -4.42
N ARG A 196 3.64 38.04 -5.66
CA ARG A 196 4.43 38.67 -6.72
C ARG A 196 3.78 40.01 -7.06
N PRO A 197 4.49 41.15 -7.06
CA PRO A 197 3.93 42.39 -7.56
C PRO A 197 3.67 42.24 -9.05
N SER A 198 2.40 42.40 -9.42
CA SER A 198 1.93 42.51 -10.80
C SER A 198 2.71 43.62 -11.49
N SER A 199 3.51 43.26 -12.48
CA SER A 199 4.14 44.21 -13.40
C SER A 199 3.04 44.78 -14.30
N GLU A 200 2.40 45.84 -13.84
CA GLU A 200 1.52 46.68 -14.64
C GLU A 200 2.38 47.33 -15.74
N TRP A 201 2.43 46.71 -16.91
CA TRP A 201 2.92 47.33 -18.12
C TRP A 201 1.93 48.44 -18.49
N LYS A 202 2.14 49.63 -17.91
CA LYS A 202 1.61 50.88 -18.43
C LYS A 202 2.26 51.12 -19.79
N ALA A 203 1.65 50.54 -20.82
CA ALA A 203 1.80 51.00 -22.19
C ALA A 203 1.16 52.39 -22.25
N GLY A 204 1.96 53.40 -21.89
CA GLY A 204 1.63 54.80 -22.12
C GLY A 204 1.58 55.04 -23.62
N THR A 205 0.37 55.01 -24.17
CA THR A 205 0.03 55.49 -25.49
C THR A 205 0.20 57.02 -25.50
N ALA A 206 1.46 57.47 -25.55
CA ALA A 206 1.77 58.84 -25.88
C ALA A 206 1.64 59.00 -27.39
N ALA A 207 0.50 59.54 -27.80
CA ALA A 207 0.27 60.04 -29.15
C ALA A 207 1.28 61.17 -29.44
N ALA A 208 2.43 60.80 -30.01
CA ALA A 208 3.34 61.73 -30.66
C ALA A 208 2.93 61.81 -32.13
N VAL A 209 2.43 62.99 -32.50
CA VAL A 209 2.15 63.44 -33.85
C VAL A 209 3.40 63.23 -34.72
N PHE A 210 3.30 62.38 -35.74
CA PHE A 210 4.36 62.18 -36.73
C PHE A 210 4.17 63.18 -37.88
N THR A 211 5.10 64.13 -37.98
CA THR A 211 5.45 64.83 -39.21
C THR A 211 6.18 63.86 -40.15
N ALA A 212 5.65 63.73 -41.36
CA ALA A 212 6.27 63.01 -42.45
C ALA A 212 7.38 63.88 -43.05
N ASP A 213 8.65 63.58 -42.75
CA ASP A 213 9.73 63.90 -43.68
C ASP A 213 10.90 62.93 -43.54
N ALA A 214 11.47 62.59 -44.69
CA ALA A 214 12.23 61.38 -44.92
C ALA A 214 13.70 61.48 -44.46
N HIS A 215 14.10 60.54 -43.60
CA HIS A 215 15.47 60.02 -43.55
C HIS A 215 15.42 58.54 -43.14
N PRO A 216 15.92 57.57 -43.95
CA PRO A 216 16.03 56.18 -43.52
C PRO A 216 17.15 56.07 -42.48
N LEU A 217 16.80 56.35 -41.23
CA LEU A 217 17.69 56.33 -40.08
C LEU A 217 17.90 54.89 -39.58
N PRO A 218 19.06 54.59 -38.93
CA PRO A 218 19.54 53.27 -38.47
C PRO A 218 18.70 52.56 -37.39
N SER A 219 17.43 52.92 -37.27
CA SER A 219 16.41 52.36 -36.36
C SER A 219 16.18 50.86 -36.57
N ASP A 220 16.30 50.38 -37.82
CA ASP A 220 16.13 48.96 -38.15
C ASP A 220 17.24 48.09 -37.56
N ASP A 221 18.46 48.59 -37.44
CA ASP A 221 19.57 47.85 -36.83
C ASP A 221 19.37 47.67 -35.32
N LEU A 222 18.80 48.67 -34.65
CA LEU A 222 18.47 48.57 -33.23
C LEU A 222 17.35 47.55 -32.99
N LEU A 223 16.27 47.61 -33.78
CA LEU A 223 15.17 46.66 -33.67
C LEU A 223 15.65 45.22 -33.95
N THR A 224 16.46 45.05 -34.98
CA THR A 224 17.04 43.75 -35.34
C THR A 224 17.97 43.22 -34.24
N SER A 225 18.78 44.10 -33.63
CA SER A 225 19.64 43.75 -32.48
C SER A 225 18.82 43.31 -31.27
N VAL A 226 17.77 44.07 -30.90
CA VAL A 226 16.88 43.72 -29.78
C VAL A 226 16.19 42.39 -30.04
N LEU A 227 15.69 42.16 -31.25
CA LEU A 227 15.06 40.89 -31.63
C LEU A 227 16.03 39.71 -31.49
N LYS A 228 17.29 39.86 -31.94
CA LYS A 228 18.34 38.83 -31.76
C LYS A 228 18.63 38.55 -30.29
N VAL A 229 18.68 39.57 -29.43
CA VAL A 229 18.88 39.40 -27.98
C VAL A 229 17.70 38.65 -27.36
N ILE A 230 16.46 38.97 -27.74
CA ILE A 230 15.27 38.30 -27.24
C ILE A 230 15.25 36.83 -27.67
N LEU A 231 15.51 36.54 -28.95
CA LEU A 231 15.59 35.17 -29.47
C LEU A 231 16.69 34.36 -28.78
N ARG A 232 17.88 34.94 -28.60
CA ARG A 232 18.98 34.28 -27.86
C ARG A 232 18.62 34.05 -26.40
N SER A 233 17.96 34.99 -25.74
CA SER A 233 17.47 34.86 -24.37
C SER A 233 16.37 33.79 -24.24
N GLN A 234 15.50 33.67 -25.23
CA GLN A 234 14.47 32.64 -25.26
C GLN A 234 15.12 31.26 -25.43
N TYR A 235 16.00 31.12 -26.42
CA TYR A 235 16.75 29.89 -26.66
C TYR A 235 17.54 29.44 -25.43
N GLN A 236 18.19 30.37 -24.73
CA GLN A 236 18.90 30.06 -23.50
C GLN A 236 17.96 29.51 -22.41
N ARG A 237 16.80 30.14 -22.20
CA ARG A 237 15.81 29.64 -21.23
C ARG A 237 15.23 28.29 -21.63
N ASP A 238 15.11 28.01 -22.93
CA ASP A 238 14.65 26.71 -23.42
C ASP A 238 15.71 25.63 -23.21
N LEU A 239 16.99 25.93 -23.44
CA LEU A 239 18.10 25.06 -23.08
C LEU A 239 18.13 24.76 -21.58
N ASP A 240 18.01 25.78 -20.73
CA ASP A 240 18.04 25.59 -19.27
C ASP A 240 16.85 24.71 -18.79
N ARG A 241 15.66 24.88 -19.39
CA ARG A 241 14.49 24.01 -19.11
C ARG A 241 14.72 22.58 -19.55
N GLU A 242 15.38 22.38 -20.69
CA GLU A 242 15.66 21.05 -21.21
C GLU A 242 16.72 20.33 -20.38
N GLU A 243 17.78 21.03 -19.99
CA GLU A 243 18.78 20.50 -19.07
C GLU A 243 18.15 20.13 -17.71
N GLU A 244 17.23 20.94 -17.19
CA GLU A 244 16.50 20.60 -15.96
C GLU A 244 15.59 19.37 -16.14
N ARG A 245 14.98 19.19 -17.32
CA ARG A 245 14.21 17.98 -17.64
C ARG A 245 15.11 16.75 -17.66
N ILE A 246 16.25 16.83 -18.34
CA ILE A 246 17.24 15.74 -18.42
C ILE A 246 17.71 15.37 -17.01
N ARG A 247 18.12 16.34 -16.21
CA ARG A 247 18.59 16.11 -14.83
C ARG A 247 17.53 15.42 -13.96
N ARG A 248 16.26 15.79 -14.10
CA ARG A 248 15.16 15.11 -13.37
C ARG A 248 14.91 13.70 -13.87
N VAL A 249 15.10 13.42 -15.16
CA VAL A 249 14.97 12.06 -15.72
C VAL A 249 16.13 11.19 -15.25
N GLU A 250 17.37 11.68 -15.34
CA GLU A 250 18.56 10.99 -14.83
C GLU A 250 18.46 10.71 -13.32
N GLU A 251 17.99 11.68 -12.52
CA GLU A 251 17.79 11.45 -11.08
C GLU A 251 16.74 10.36 -10.82
N ARG A 252 15.63 10.35 -11.58
CA ARG A 252 14.63 9.27 -11.47
C ARG A 252 15.21 7.92 -11.91
N GLN A 253 16.03 7.91 -12.95
CA GLN A 253 16.69 6.70 -13.43
C GLN A 253 17.65 6.16 -12.36
N ARG A 254 18.51 7.01 -11.79
CA ARG A 254 19.41 6.65 -10.70
C ARG A 254 18.66 6.06 -9.50
N ARG A 255 17.52 6.64 -9.12
CA ARG A 255 16.68 6.10 -8.04
C ARG A 255 16.06 4.74 -8.38
N ARG A 256 15.76 4.47 -9.65
CA ARG A 256 15.27 3.16 -10.11
C ARG A 256 16.39 2.12 -10.03
N GLU A 257 17.56 2.45 -10.54
CA GLU A 257 18.75 1.57 -10.51
C GLU A 257 19.18 1.28 -9.06
N GLU A 258 19.21 2.27 -8.18
CA GLU A 258 19.52 2.05 -6.75
C GLU A 258 18.45 1.15 -6.08
N ALA A 259 17.17 1.35 -6.38
CA ALA A 259 16.11 0.51 -5.84
C ALA A 259 16.18 -0.93 -6.36
N GLU A 260 16.61 -1.11 -7.61
CA GLU A 260 16.81 -2.43 -8.21
C GLU A 260 18.02 -3.13 -7.61
N GLN A 261 19.13 -2.42 -7.41
CA GLN A 261 20.31 -2.96 -6.70
C GLN A 261 19.95 -3.42 -5.28
N ARG A 262 19.18 -2.61 -4.52
CA ARG A 262 18.72 -3.01 -3.19
C ARG A 262 17.86 -4.27 -3.21
N ARG A 263 17.05 -4.46 -4.24
CA ARG A 263 16.25 -5.69 -4.40
C ARG A 263 17.13 -6.89 -4.69
N GLN A 264 18.11 -6.74 -5.58
CA GLN A 264 19.06 -7.81 -5.90
C GLN A 264 19.90 -8.20 -4.67
N GLU A 265 20.38 -7.24 -3.89
CA GLU A 265 21.11 -7.51 -2.65
C GLU A 265 20.24 -8.21 -1.59
N GLU A 266 18.98 -7.77 -1.43
CA GLU A 266 18.05 -8.45 -0.51
C GLU A 266 17.73 -9.88 -0.97
N GLU A 267 17.59 -10.11 -2.28
CA GLU A 267 17.36 -11.42 -2.86
C GLU A 267 18.57 -12.35 -2.65
N GLN A 268 19.79 -11.86 -2.92
CA GLN A 268 21.02 -12.59 -2.64
C GLN A 268 21.11 -12.98 -1.17
N ARG A 269 20.81 -12.04 -0.26
CA ARG A 269 20.82 -12.33 1.18
C ARG A 269 19.80 -13.40 1.58
N ARG A 270 18.63 -13.43 0.93
CA ARG A 270 17.61 -14.47 1.18
C ARG A 270 18.06 -15.83 0.65
N ASP A 271 18.73 -15.86 -0.49
CA ASP A 271 19.24 -17.11 -1.06
C ASP A 271 20.42 -17.65 -0.24
N GLU A 272 21.33 -16.79 0.22
CA GLU A 272 22.36 -17.17 1.19
C GLU A 272 21.75 -17.73 2.49
N GLU A 273 20.67 -17.13 3.02
CA GLU A 273 19.97 -17.68 4.20
C GLU A 273 19.36 -19.07 3.91
N ARG A 274 18.79 -19.26 2.72
CA ARG A 274 18.23 -20.56 2.30
C ARG A 274 19.31 -21.62 2.20
N ASP A 275 20.46 -21.29 1.60
CA ASP A 275 21.58 -22.20 1.47
C ASP A 275 22.21 -22.52 2.83
N GLU A 276 22.32 -21.55 3.73
CA GLU A 276 22.80 -21.82 5.07
C GLU A 276 21.82 -22.71 5.86
N ARG A 277 20.52 -22.52 5.68
CA ARG A 277 19.51 -23.44 6.25
C ARG A 277 19.63 -24.85 5.67
N ARG A 278 19.92 -25.00 4.37
CA ARG A 278 20.19 -26.31 3.74
C ARG A 278 21.41 -26.96 4.37
N ARG A 279 22.54 -26.25 4.47
CA ARG A 279 23.77 -26.76 5.10
C ARG A 279 23.54 -27.22 6.54
N ARG A 280 22.87 -26.42 7.37
CA ARG A 280 22.52 -26.81 8.75
C ARG A 280 21.56 -27.99 8.82
N SER A 281 20.71 -28.17 7.80
CA SER A 281 19.81 -29.32 7.74
C SER A 281 20.55 -30.59 7.33
N GLU A 282 21.46 -30.49 6.37
CA GLU A 282 22.34 -31.57 5.93
C GLU A 282 23.26 -32.02 7.07
N GLU A 283 23.90 -31.08 7.78
CA GLU A 283 24.75 -31.38 8.95
C GLU A 283 23.99 -32.16 10.04
N ARG A 284 22.75 -31.75 10.36
CA ARG A 284 21.90 -32.48 11.31
C ARG A 284 21.47 -33.86 10.80
N ALA A 285 21.38 -34.05 9.49
CA ALA A 285 21.07 -35.35 8.92
C ALA A 285 22.29 -36.29 9.00
N GLU A 286 23.47 -35.78 8.64
CA GLU A 286 24.74 -36.51 8.77
C GLU A 286 25.02 -36.92 10.23
N GLU A 287 24.77 -36.04 11.20
CA GLU A 287 24.92 -36.37 12.63
C GLU A 287 24.00 -37.53 13.05
N ARG A 288 22.75 -37.57 12.54
CA ARG A 288 21.83 -38.68 12.84
C ARG A 288 22.30 -39.99 12.24
N ASP A 289 22.84 -39.95 11.02
CA ASP A 289 23.37 -41.14 10.34
C ASP A 289 24.64 -41.65 11.02
N GLU A 290 25.54 -40.77 11.45
CA GLU A 290 26.69 -41.16 12.27
C GLU A 290 26.27 -41.76 13.60
N ASN A 291 25.30 -41.15 14.30
CA ASN A 291 24.81 -41.68 15.56
C ASN A 291 24.17 -43.06 15.38
N ARG A 292 23.44 -43.27 14.27
CA ARG A 292 22.91 -44.57 13.88
C ARG A 292 24.04 -45.59 13.69
N ARG A 293 25.11 -45.24 12.96
CA ARG A 293 26.29 -46.12 12.77
C ARG A 293 26.97 -46.46 14.10
N ARG A 294 27.16 -45.49 14.99
CA ARG A 294 27.76 -45.72 16.33
C ARG A 294 26.88 -46.65 17.17
N TYR A 295 25.57 -46.44 17.13
CA TYR A 295 24.60 -47.29 17.82
C TYR A 295 24.62 -48.73 17.28
N GLU A 296 24.68 -48.91 15.96
CA GLU A 296 24.80 -50.24 15.33
C GLU A 296 26.10 -50.95 15.74
N GLN A 297 27.23 -50.25 15.73
CA GLN A 297 28.52 -50.79 16.21
C GLN A 297 28.45 -51.20 17.69
N PHE A 298 27.84 -50.37 18.52
CA PHE A 298 27.64 -50.67 19.95
C PHE A 298 26.76 -51.92 20.14
N MET A 299 25.66 -52.04 19.38
CA MET A 299 24.79 -53.20 19.40
C MET A 299 25.51 -54.48 18.97
N GLN A 300 26.35 -54.43 17.92
CA GLN A 300 27.17 -55.57 17.49
C GLN A 300 28.14 -56.01 18.60
N MET A 301 28.83 -55.06 19.25
CA MET A 301 29.73 -55.35 20.36
C MET A 301 29.00 -55.99 21.55
N MET A 302 27.80 -55.49 21.89
CA MET A 302 26.98 -56.04 22.98
C MET A 302 26.53 -57.47 22.67
N MET A 303 26.07 -57.74 21.44
CA MET A 303 25.66 -59.07 21.00
C MET A 303 26.82 -60.08 21.09
N LEU A 304 28.03 -59.67 20.70
CA LEU A 304 29.26 -60.47 20.86
C LEU A 304 29.58 -60.78 22.32
N LEU A 305 29.34 -59.84 23.24
CA LEU A 305 29.58 -60.05 24.68
C LEU A 305 28.53 -60.96 25.32
N VAL A 306 27.26 -60.86 24.92
CA VAL A 306 26.19 -61.74 25.41
C VAL A 306 26.37 -63.16 24.86
N GLY A 307 26.59 -63.33 23.55
CA GLY A 307 26.78 -64.66 22.94
C GLY A 307 28.03 -65.41 23.46
N LYS A 308 29.07 -64.69 23.91
CA LYS A 308 30.23 -65.30 24.58
C LYS A 308 29.91 -65.84 25.98
N LYS A 309 28.93 -65.27 26.69
CA LYS A 309 28.51 -65.78 28.02
C LYS A 309 27.69 -67.05 27.89
N ASP A 310 26.83 -67.13 26.88
CA ASP A 310 26.00 -68.32 26.65
C ASP A 310 26.83 -69.54 26.21
N THR A 311 27.87 -69.32 25.39
CA THR A 311 28.78 -70.39 24.96
C THR A 311 29.72 -70.88 26.07
N ALA A 312 29.99 -70.07 27.09
CA ALA A 312 30.75 -70.50 28.27
C ALA A 312 29.89 -71.33 29.25
N GLN A 313 28.65 -70.92 29.50
CA GLN A 313 27.74 -71.68 30.37
C GLN A 313 27.36 -73.06 29.81
N HIS A 314 27.20 -73.18 28.48
CA HIS A 314 26.85 -74.46 27.87
C HIS A 314 27.97 -75.52 27.94
N ARG A 315 29.23 -75.10 28.14
CA ARG A 315 30.37 -76.02 28.35
C ARG A 315 30.45 -76.56 29.77
N ASP A 316 29.93 -75.84 30.76
CA ASP A 316 29.94 -76.28 32.16
C ASP A 316 28.80 -77.26 32.50
N THR A 317 27.80 -77.41 31.63
CA THR A 317 26.66 -78.33 31.84
C THR A 317 26.83 -79.72 31.20
N ASP A 318 27.88 -79.93 30.40
CA ASP A 318 28.14 -81.20 29.68
C ASP A 318 29.22 -82.09 30.34
N CYS A 319 29.44 -81.98 31.66
CA CYS A 319 30.33 -82.85 32.45
C CYS A 319 29.59 -83.44 33.66
#